data_AF-A0A2V5TW95-F1
#
_entry.id   AF-A0A2V5TW95-F1
#
_cell.length_a   1.000
_cell.length_b   1.000
_cell.length_c   1.000
_cell.angle_alpha   90.00
_cell.angle_beta   90.00
_cell.angle_gamma   90.00
#
_symmetry.space_group_name_H-M   'P 1'
#
loop_
_entity.id
_entity.type
_entity.pdbx_description
1 polymer ?
#
loop_
_entity_poly.entity_id
_entity_poly.type
_entity_poly.pdbx_seq_one_letter_code
_entity_poly.pdbx_strand_id
1 'polypeptide(L)'
;KDNPNVHFYFVSVWNGGEDGTAMLRKFEITDQPNVTILADPGPRGQNHIKEFAGVPLSWIPTTWIYKGGDLRYALNYGEIRFSVLQQFLEDSQSEWSHKGEPKID
;
A
#
# COMPACT_ATOMS: atom_id res chain seq x y z
N LYS A 1 -5.82 7.24 13.91
CA LYS A 1 -6.95 6.30 14.02
C LYS A 1 -6.37 4.90 13.94
N ASP A 2 -6.92 3.96 14.68
CA ASP A 2 -6.50 2.56 14.57
C ASP A 2 -7.18 1.93 13.35
N ASN A 3 -6.46 1.07 12.64
CA ASN A 3 -6.94 0.39 11.43
C ASN A 3 -6.84 -1.15 11.59
N PRO A 4 -7.50 -1.74 12.60
CA PRO A 4 -7.36 -3.18 12.91
C PRO A 4 -7.84 -4.10 11.78
N ASN A 5 -8.74 -3.61 10.92
CA ASN A 5 -9.28 -4.35 9.79
C ASN A 5 -8.46 -4.19 8.50
N VAL A 6 -7.36 -3.44 8.55
CA VAL A 6 -6.45 -3.23 7.41
C VAL A 6 -5.18 -4.01 7.67
N HIS A 7 -4.76 -4.79 6.69
CA HIS A 7 -3.48 -5.49 6.72
C HIS A 7 -2.43 -4.68 5.97
N PHE A 8 -1.33 -4.34 6.62
CA PHE A 8 -0.23 -3.56 6.06
C PHE A 8 0.89 -4.47 5.59
N TYR A 9 1.27 -4.32 4.32
CA TYR A 9 2.42 -5.01 3.74
C TYR A 9 3.54 -4.01 3.49
N PHE A 10 4.69 -4.22 4.14
CA PHE A 10 5.93 -3.52 3.81
C PHE A 10 6.76 -4.42 2.91
N VAL A 11 6.93 -4.03 1.65
CA VAL A 11 7.73 -4.77 0.68
C VAL A 11 8.97 -3.95 0.34
N SER A 12 10.14 -4.41 0.78
CA SER A 12 11.41 -3.80 0.39
C SER A 12 11.80 -4.27 -1.01
N VAL A 13 12.03 -3.34 -1.91
CA VAL A 13 12.57 -3.58 -3.26
C VAL A 13 13.97 -2.98 -3.37
N TRP A 14 14.84 -3.60 -4.17
CA TRP A 14 16.22 -3.14 -4.40
C TRP A 14 17.07 -2.99 -3.14
N ASN A 15 16.82 -3.83 -2.14
CA ASN A 15 17.49 -3.79 -0.85
C ASN A 15 18.39 -5.02 -0.61
N GLY A 16 19.02 -5.55 -1.67
CA GLY A 16 19.93 -6.71 -1.56
C GLY A 16 19.30 -8.01 -1.04
N GLY A 17 17.98 -8.13 -1.10
CA GLY A 17 17.21 -9.24 -0.51
C GLY A 17 16.83 -9.03 0.96
N GLU A 18 17.23 -7.93 1.58
CA GLU A 18 16.81 -7.58 2.94
C GLU A 18 15.41 -6.95 2.94
N ASP A 19 14.60 -7.32 3.92
CA ASP A 19 13.18 -6.94 4.03
C ASP A 19 12.94 -5.61 4.78
N GLY A 20 13.98 -5.06 5.41
CA GLY A 20 13.89 -3.80 6.18
C GLY A 20 13.41 -3.97 7.62
N THR A 21 13.25 -5.20 8.12
CA THR A 21 12.75 -5.50 9.48
C THR A 21 13.52 -4.75 10.57
N ALA A 22 14.85 -4.65 10.47
CA ALA A 22 15.67 -3.95 11.46
C ALA A 22 15.35 -2.45 11.57
N MET A 23 14.94 -1.81 10.48
CA MET A 23 14.50 -0.42 10.49
C MET A 23 13.12 -0.30 11.11
N LEU A 24 12.17 -1.13 10.67
CA LEU A 24 10.78 -1.11 11.15
C LEU A 24 10.67 -1.39 12.66
N ARG A 25 11.55 -2.21 13.21
CA ARG A 25 11.60 -2.48 14.66
C ARG A 25 11.90 -1.23 15.48
N LYS A 26 12.72 -0.30 14.96
CA LYS A 26 13.04 0.97 15.65
C LYS A 26 11.81 1.86 15.83
N PHE A 27 10.77 1.62 15.05
CA PHE A 27 9.50 2.34 15.08
C PHE A 27 8.35 1.50 15.62
N GLU A 28 8.65 0.35 16.25
CA GLU A 28 7.64 -0.53 16.89
C GLU A 28 6.56 -1.05 15.92
N ILE A 29 6.92 -1.21 14.65
CA ILE A 29 5.99 -1.67 13.58
C ILE A 29 5.97 -3.20 13.47
N THR A 30 7.09 -3.87 13.75
CA THR A 30 7.26 -5.31 13.46
C THR A 30 6.33 -6.22 14.24
N ASP A 31 5.85 -5.77 15.39
CA ASP A 31 5.12 -6.61 16.35
C ASP A 31 3.60 -6.40 16.26
N GLN A 32 3.15 -5.60 15.28
CA GLN A 32 1.74 -5.33 15.05
C GLN A 32 1.07 -6.55 14.38
N PRO A 33 -0.11 -7.00 14.85
CA PRO A 33 -0.74 -8.24 14.39
C PRO A 33 -1.25 -8.19 12.94
N ASN A 34 -1.40 -7.00 12.38
CA ASN A 34 -1.88 -6.75 11.02
C ASN A 34 -0.75 -6.24 10.09
N VAL A 35 0.51 -6.55 10.41
CA VAL A 35 1.67 -6.18 9.59
C VAL A 35 2.33 -7.43 9.02
N THR A 36 2.75 -7.35 7.75
CA THR A 36 3.60 -8.34 7.11
C THR A 36 4.76 -7.63 6.42
N ILE A 37 5.96 -8.13 6.64
CA ILE A 37 7.21 -7.56 6.13
C ILE A 37 7.79 -8.57 5.15
N LEU A 38 8.14 -8.10 3.96
CA LEU A 38 8.60 -8.92 2.84
C LEU A 38 9.77 -8.22 2.15
N ALA A 39 10.64 -9.04 1.56
CA ALA A 39 11.60 -8.57 0.57
C ALA A 39 11.15 -9.06 -0.81
N ASP A 40 11.17 -8.18 -1.79
CA ASP A 40 11.15 -8.61 -3.19
C ASP A 40 12.46 -9.35 -3.50
N PRO A 41 12.42 -10.56 -4.06
CA PRO A 41 13.62 -11.34 -4.34
C PRO A 41 14.53 -10.73 -5.42
N GLY A 42 14.05 -9.73 -6.18
CA GLY A 42 14.78 -9.03 -7.23
C GLY A 42 15.17 -9.89 -8.44
N PRO A 43 15.81 -9.28 -9.46
CA PRO A 43 15.37 -8.09 -10.21
C PRO A 43 14.28 -8.46 -11.25
N ARG A 44 13.56 -7.49 -11.83
CA ARG A 44 12.71 -7.73 -13.03
C ARG A 44 13.00 -6.70 -14.13
N GLY A 45 14.16 -6.87 -14.78
CA GLY A 45 14.81 -5.95 -15.72
C GLY A 45 16.32 -6.26 -15.78
N GLN A 46 17.16 -5.34 -16.27
CA GLN A 46 18.62 -5.53 -16.18
C GLN A 46 19.11 -5.50 -14.72
N ASN A 47 18.62 -4.56 -13.90
CA ASN A 47 19.09 -4.35 -12.52
C ASN A 47 17.98 -3.94 -11.52
N HIS A 48 16.72 -3.85 -11.97
CA HIS A 48 15.62 -3.35 -11.14
C HIS A 48 14.31 -4.05 -11.51
N ILE A 49 13.26 -3.87 -10.70
CA ILE A 49 11.90 -4.35 -10.94
C ILE A 49 11.12 -3.26 -11.68
N LYS A 50 10.42 -3.60 -12.76
CA LYS A 50 9.60 -2.63 -13.53
C LYS A 50 8.11 -2.73 -13.24
N GLU A 51 7.69 -3.86 -12.68
CA GLU A 51 6.31 -4.18 -12.38
C GLU A 51 6.27 -5.03 -11.12
N PHE A 52 5.36 -4.72 -10.21
CA PHE A 52 5.10 -5.51 -9.02
C PHE A 52 3.59 -5.77 -8.93
N ALA A 53 3.19 -7.01 -8.69
CA ALA A 53 1.79 -7.44 -8.64
C ALA A 53 0.93 -6.96 -9.84
N GLY A 54 1.47 -6.95 -11.05
CA GLY A 54 0.75 -6.52 -12.27
C GLY A 54 0.63 -5.01 -12.45
N VAL A 55 1.23 -4.20 -11.57
CA VAL A 55 1.19 -2.73 -11.63
C VAL A 55 2.59 -2.18 -11.95
N PRO A 56 2.71 -1.27 -12.94
CA PRO A 56 3.98 -0.63 -13.26
C PRO A 56 4.57 0.10 -12.06
N LEU A 57 5.85 -0.16 -11.77
CA LEU A 57 6.60 0.46 -10.70
C LEU A 57 7.60 1.45 -11.29
N SER A 58 7.17 2.71 -11.45
CA SER A 58 7.99 3.78 -12.02
C SER A 58 8.85 4.53 -11.00
N TRP A 59 8.42 4.58 -9.74
CA TRP A 59 9.09 5.30 -8.66
C TRP A 59 8.84 4.62 -7.31
N ILE A 60 9.82 4.75 -6.40
CA ILE A 60 9.72 4.30 -5.00
C ILE A 60 10.05 5.47 -4.05
N PRO A 61 9.39 5.57 -2.87
CA PRO A 61 8.35 4.67 -2.38
C PRO A 61 7.03 4.80 -3.17
N THR A 62 6.23 3.73 -3.15
CA THR A 62 4.86 3.69 -3.66
C THR A 62 3.93 3.12 -2.60
N THR A 63 2.65 3.50 -2.62
CA THR A 63 1.63 2.95 -1.71
C THR A 63 0.40 2.55 -2.51
N TRP A 64 0.00 1.29 -2.38
CA TRP A 64 -1.18 0.74 -3.05
C TRP A 64 -2.18 0.24 -2.03
N ILE A 65 -3.46 0.44 -2.31
CA ILE A 65 -4.57 0.04 -1.42
C ILE A 65 -5.47 -0.90 -2.21
N TYR A 66 -5.64 -2.10 -1.66
CA TYR A 66 -6.48 -3.14 -2.24
C TYR A 66 -7.68 -3.43 -1.34
N LYS A 67 -8.83 -3.76 -1.94
CA LYS A 67 -10.02 -4.28 -1.23
C LYS A 67 -10.64 -5.41 -2.04
N GLY A 68 -10.79 -6.58 -1.43
CA GLY A 68 -11.40 -7.74 -2.11
C GLY A 68 -10.60 -8.25 -3.32
N GLY A 69 -9.30 -7.95 -3.39
CA GLY A 69 -8.45 -8.24 -4.55
C GLY A 69 -8.35 -7.10 -5.57
N ASP A 70 -9.26 -6.12 -5.52
CA ASP A 70 -9.27 -4.99 -6.45
C ASP A 70 -8.37 -3.85 -5.97
N LEU A 71 -7.57 -3.30 -6.87
CA LEU A 71 -6.78 -2.09 -6.65
C LEU A 71 -7.69 -0.86 -6.59
N ARG A 72 -7.78 -0.20 -5.42
CA ARG A 72 -8.59 1.00 -5.21
C ARG A 72 -7.81 2.29 -5.40
N TYR A 73 -6.56 2.31 -4.93
CA TYR A 73 -5.67 3.45 -5.08
C TYR A 73 -4.25 3.00 -5.39
N ALA A 74 -3.59 3.71 -6.31
CA ALA A 74 -2.17 3.51 -6.64
C ALA A 74 -1.42 4.83 -6.57
N LEU A 75 -0.59 5.01 -5.54
CA LEU A 75 0.17 6.24 -5.28
C LEU A 75 1.64 6.01 -5.63
N ASN A 76 1.97 6.18 -6.91
CA ASN A 76 3.29 5.90 -7.49
C ASN A 76 4.28 7.06 -7.40
N TYR A 77 4.15 7.95 -6.41
CA TYR A 77 5.09 9.06 -6.23
C TYR A 77 5.08 9.61 -4.80
N GLY A 78 6.27 9.65 -4.19
CA GLY A 78 6.54 10.36 -2.94
C GLY A 78 5.99 9.69 -1.68
N GLU A 79 6.28 10.32 -0.55
CA GLU A 79 5.78 9.90 0.76
C GLU A 79 4.32 10.33 0.95
N ILE A 80 3.49 9.42 1.46
CA ILE A 80 2.11 9.72 1.79
C ILE A 80 2.00 10.27 3.22
N ARG A 81 1.29 11.38 3.38
CA ARG A 81 0.92 11.87 4.72
C ARG A 81 -0.12 10.93 5.33
N PHE A 82 0.02 10.60 6.62
CA PHE A 82 -0.89 9.66 7.28
C PHE A 82 -2.37 10.06 7.23
N SER A 83 -2.69 11.37 7.27
CA SER A 83 -4.08 11.82 7.12
C SER A 83 -4.67 11.48 5.74
N VAL A 84 -3.85 11.52 4.69
CA VAL A 84 -4.25 11.18 3.32
C VAL A 84 -4.42 9.67 3.19
N LEU A 85 -3.48 8.89 3.74
CA LEU A 85 -3.60 7.43 3.79
C LEU A 85 -4.90 7.01 4.51
N GLN A 86 -5.19 7.64 5.65
CA GLN A 86 -6.42 7.38 6.40
C GLN A 86 -7.68 7.66 5.58
N GLN A 87 -7.71 8.77 4.85
CA GLN A 87 -8.83 9.10 3.96
C GLN A 87 -9.04 8.02 2.89
N PHE A 88 -7.97 7.56 2.24
CA PHE A 88 -8.11 6.50 1.23
C PHE A 88 -8.55 5.16 1.78
N LEU A 89 -8.13 4.82 3.01
CA LEU A 89 -8.64 3.62 3.69
C LEU A 89 -10.15 3.73 3.92
N GLU A 90 -10.64 4.88 4.36
CA GLU A 90 -12.07 5.15 4.56
C GLU A 90 -12.83 5.10 3.22
N ASP A 91 -12.35 5.79 2.21
CA ASP A 91 -13.00 5.85 0.89
C ASP A 91 -12.99 4.49 0.18
N SER A 92 -11.97 3.65 0.41
CA SER A 92 -11.95 2.27 -0.12
C SER A 92 -13.08 1.42 0.46
N GLN A 93 -13.58 1.76 1.65
CA GLN A 93 -14.69 1.07 2.28
C GLN A 93 -16.05 1.55 1.81
N SER A 94 -16.14 2.79 1.32
CA SER A 94 -17.38 3.41 0.87
C SER A 94 -18.03 2.63 -0.26
N GLU A 95 -19.32 2.37 -0.11
CA GLU A 95 -20.17 1.93 -1.21
C GLU A 95 -20.66 3.17 -1.96
N TRP A 96 -20.55 3.13 -3.28
CA TRP A 96 -21.18 4.16 -4.10
C TRP A 96 -22.70 4.06 -3.91
N SER A 97 -23.30 5.10 -3.32
CA SER A 97 -24.71 5.13 -2.99
C SER A 97 -25.34 6.40 -3.53
N HIS A 98 -26.29 6.23 -4.46
CA HIS A 98 -27.16 7.30 -4.94
C HIS A 98 -28.30 7.65 -3.96
N LYS A 99 -28.34 7.07 -2.76
CA LYS A 99 -29.36 7.42 -1.76
C LYS A 99 -29.20 8.89 -1.37
N GLY A 100 -30.20 9.69 -1.72
CA GLY A 100 -30.25 11.12 -1.41
C GLY A 100 -29.76 12.02 -2.54
N GLU A 101 -29.27 11.47 -3.65
CA GLU A 101 -29.01 12.28 -4.84
C GLU A 101 -30.33 12.69 -5.51
N PRO A 102 -30.44 13.93 -6.04
CA PRO A 102 -31.58 14.34 -6.84
C PRO A 102 -31.74 13.40 -8.03
N LYS A 103 -32.98 13.02 -8.35
CA LYS A 103 -33.23 12.35 -9.63
C LYS A 103 -32.85 13.31 -10.75
N ILE A 104 -32.03 12.81 -11.67
CA ILE A 104 -31.76 13.50 -12.92
C ILE A 104 -32.97 13.20 -13.81
N ASP A 105 -33.75 14.24 -14.13
CA ASP A 105 -34.91 14.17 -15.04
C ASP A 105 -34.48 13.90 -16.49
#